data_AF-A0A261G3J6-F1
#
_entry.id   AF-A0A261G3J6-F1
#
_cell.length_a   1.000
_cell.length_b   1.000
_cell.length_c   1.000
_cell.angle_alpha   90.00
_cell.angle_beta   90.00
_cell.angle_gamma   90.00
#
_symmetry.space_group_name_H-M   'P 1'
#
loop_
_entity.id
_entity.type
_entity.pdbx_description
1 polymer ?
#
loop_
_entity_poly.entity_id
_entity_poly.type
_entity_poly.pdbx_seq_one_letter_code
_entity_poly.pdbx_strand_id
1 'polypeptide(L)'
;MTGSDQSAGKTTMRVNIVAADHPVWCGEAVSVTIPASEGGMGILPNHEPILTLIKQGRVTVVEPDDDLHMFDVNDGFISFDSNKLTVAVERGHDVVYTTTEQQ
;
A
#
# COMPACT_ATOMS: atom_id res chain seq x y z
N MET A 1 -20.43 -7.05 -31.50
CA MET A 1 -21.00 -6.00 -30.61
C MET A 1 -21.09 -6.62 -29.23
N THR A 2 -20.32 -6.28 -28.21
CA THR A 2 -19.14 -5.42 -28.01
C THR A 2 -18.36 -6.13 -26.91
N GLY A 3 -17.08 -6.42 -27.14
CA GLY A 3 -16.22 -6.96 -26.09
C GLY A 3 -16.10 -5.93 -24.98
N SER A 4 -16.29 -6.39 -23.76
CA SER A 4 -16.06 -5.67 -22.53
C SER A 4 -14.57 -5.35 -22.44
N ASP A 5 -14.17 -4.13 -22.80
CA ASP A 5 -12.80 -3.69 -22.63
C ASP A 5 -12.77 -2.23 -22.19
N GLN A 6 -11.83 -1.97 -21.28
CA GLN A 6 -11.38 -0.68 -20.74
C GLN A 6 -12.03 -0.22 -19.42
N SER A 7 -11.69 -0.92 -18.32
CA SER A 7 -11.31 -0.18 -17.11
C SER A 7 -10.08 0.63 -17.49
N ALA A 8 -10.21 1.95 -17.52
CA ALA A 8 -9.16 2.87 -17.94
C ALA A 8 -7.84 2.53 -17.24
N GLY A 9 -6.74 2.43 -18.00
CA GLY A 9 -5.42 2.03 -17.51
C GLY A 9 -4.96 2.86 -16.32
N LYS A 10 -5.25 2.37 -15.12
CA LYS A 10 -4.79 2.96 -13.86
C LYS A 10 -3.35 2.51 -13.68
N THR A 11 -2.42 3.45 -13.63
CA THR A 11 -1.02 3.13 -13.35
C THR A 11 -0.96 2.51 -11.96
N THR A 12 -0.30 1.37 -11.82
CA THR A 12 -0.17 0.66 -10.54
C THR A 12 1.30 0.53 -10.15
N MET A 13 1.54 0.20 -8.89
CA MET A 13 2.81 -0.26 -8.35
C MET A 13 2.60 -1.56 -7.59
N ARG A 14 3.63 -2.40 -7.55
CA ARG A 14 3.61 -3.60 -6.70
C ARG A 14 3.87 -3.21 -5.27
N VAL A 15 3.12 -3.78 -4.35
CA VAL A 15 3.25 -3.49 -2.93
C VAL A 15 3.37 -4.81 -2.16
N ASN A 16 4.40 -4.88 -1.32
CA ASN A 16 4.64 -6.01 -0.43
C ASN A 16 4.72 -5.49 1.01
N ILE A 17 3.89 -6.03 1.89
CA ILE A 17 3.93 -5.75 3.32
C ILE A 17 4.39 -7.01 4.03
N VAL A 18 5.48 -6.92 4.78
CA VAL A 18 6.11 -8.04 5.48
C VAL A 18 6.36 -7.68 6.95
N ALA A 19 6.00 -8.61 7.83
CA ALA A 19 6.41 -8.59 9.23
C ALA A 19 7.69 -9.43 9.40
N ALA A 20 8.33 -9.33 10.58
CA ALA A 20 9.57 -10.05 10.85
C ALA A 20 9.42 -11.59 10.79
N ASP A 21 8.22 -12.10 11.04
CA ASP A 21 7.89 -13.52 11.15
C ASP A 21 7.07 -14.08 9.97
N HIS A 22 6.32 -13.24 9.25
CA HIS A 22 5.46 -13.68 8.14
C HIS A 22 5.18 -12.57 7.11
N PRO A 23 4.86 -12.93 5.84
CA PRO A 23 4.29 -11.97 4.90
C PRO A 23 2.89 -11.56 5.34
N VAL A 24 2.59 -10.26 5.34
CA VAL A 24 1.29 -9.72 5.76
C VAL A 24 0.35 -9.59 4.57
N TRP A 25 0.82 -8.96 3.48
CA TRP A 25 0.01 -8.75 2.28
C TRP A 25 0.88 -8.49 1.05
N CYS A 26 0.37 -8.86 -0.12
CA CYS A 26 0.98 -8.50 -1.40
C CYS A 26 -0.10 -8.26 -2.47
N GLY A 27 0.14 -7.28 -3.34
CA GLY A 27 -0.80 -6.92 -4.39
C GLY A 27 -0.34 -5.76 -5.26
N GLU A 28 -1.25 -5.28 -6.10
CA GLU A 28 -1.08 -4.08 -6.92
C GLU A 28 -1.83 -2.92 -6.26
N ALA A 29 -1.24 -1.72 -6.29
CA ALA A 29 -1.86 -0.54 -5.70
C ALA A 29 -1.71 0.67 -6.60
N VAL A 30 -2.65 1.60 -6.50
CA VAL A 30 -2.62 2.88 -7.21
C VAL A 30 -2.14 4.02 -6.32
N SER A 31 -2.23 3.82 -5.01
CA SER A 31 -1.63 4.68 -4.01
C SER A 31 -1.44 3.92 -2.71
N VAL A 32 -0.41 4.30 -1.96
CA VAL A 32 -0.19 3.82 -0.59
C VAL A 32 0.12 5.01 0.30
N THR A 33 -0.57 5.09 1.44
CA THR A 33 -0.27 6.07 2.49
C THR A 33 0.43 5.36 3.65
N ILE A 34 1.55 5.92 4.10
CA ILE A 34 2.36 5.38 5.19
C ILE A 34 2.55 6.40 6.33
N PRO A 35 2.71 5.93 7.58
CA PRO A 35 3.03 6.77 8.73
C PRO A 35 4.55 7.02 8.78
N ALA A 36 5.07 7.89 7.92
CA ALA A 36 6.48 8.27 7.92
C ALA A 36 6.87 9.01 9.22
N SER A 37 8.17 9.03 9.51
CA SER A 37 8.68 9.58 10.77
C SER A 37 8.31 11.05 11.02
N GLU A 38 8.18 11.85 9.96
CA GLU A 38 7.84 13.29 10.02
C GLU A 38 6.36 13.58 9.67
N GLY A 39 5.51 12.54 9.55
CA GLY A 39 4.09 12.69 9.21
C GLY A 39 3.59 11.65 8.20
N GLY A 40 2.37 11.83 7.70
CA GLY A 40 1.83 10.96 6.64
C GLY A 40 2.51 11.20 5.29
N MET A 41 2.93 10.13 4.62
CA MET A 41 3.52 10.19 3.28
C MET A 41 2.70 9.34 2.31
N GLY A 42 2.36 9.90 1.15
CA GLY A 42 1.71 9.19 0.06
C GLY A 42 2.74 8.76 -0.99
N ILE A 43 2.70 7.49 -1.40
CA ILE A 43 3.52 6.91 -2.46
C ILE A 43 2.61 6.55 -3.61
N LEU A 44 2.97 7.03 -4.80
CA LEU A 44 2.27 6.77 -6.06
C LEU A 44 3.15 5.95 -7.00
N PRO A 45 2.56 5.31 -8.02
CA PRO A 45 3.32 4.64 -9.06
C PRO A 45 4.36 5.56 -9.72
N ASN A 46 5.53 4.99 -10.03
CA ASN A 46 6.69 5.69 -10.60
C ASN A 46 7.27 6.82 -9.74
N HIS A 47 7.07 6.76 -8.42
CA HIS A 47 7.76 7.65 -7.48
C HIS A 47 9.30 7.49 -7.58
N GLU A 48 10.05 8.52 -7.21
CA GLU A 48 11.50 8.43 -7.08
C GLU A 48 11.89 7.34 -6.06
N PRO A 49 12.97 6.58 -6.27
CA PRO A 49 13.42 5.61 -5.29
C PRO A 49 13.64 6.24 -3.91
N ILE A 50 13.12 5.59 -2.88
CA ILE A 50 13.20 6.10 -1.50
C ILE A 50 13.39 4.96 -0.51
N LEU A 51 14.16 5.22 0.53
CA LEU A 51 14.30 4.39 1.72
C LEU A 51 14.11 5.27 2.94
N THR A 52 13.09 4.99 3.76
CA THR A 52 12.82 5.79 4.96
C THR A 52 12.24 4.95 6.10
N LEU A 53 12.35 5.48 7.32
CA LEU A 53 11.78 4.89 8.51
C LEU A 53 10.31 5.30 8.67
N ILE A 54 9.49 4.33 9.04
CA ILE A 54 8.10 4.55 9.42
C ILE A 54 7.91 4.28 10.91
N LYS A 55 6.96 4.99 11.50
CA LYS A 55 6.58 4.83 12.90
C LYS A 55 5.33 3.97 13.00
N GLN A 56 5.04 3.50 14.22
CA GLN A 56 3.75 2.88 14.50
C GLN A 56 2.58 3.74 13.99
N GLY A 57 1.68 3.10 13.24
CA GLY A 57 0.53 3.76 12.65
C GLY A 57 -0.18 2.86 11.65
N ARG A 58 -0.90 3.51 10.72
CA ARG A 58 -1.70 2.82 9.73
C ARG A 58 -1.13 2.99 8.34
N VAL A 59 -0.95 1.87 7.65
CA VAL A 59 -0.68 1.84 6.20
C VAL A 59 -2.00 1.63 5.48
N THR A 60 -2.32 2.49 4.53
CA THR A 60 -3.51 2.37 3.70
C THR A 60 -3.08 2.10 2.27
N VAL A 61 -3.61 1.04 1.67
CA VAL A 61 -3.41 0.66 0.28
C VAL A 61 -4.72 0.84 -0.47
N VAL A 62 -4.67 1.52 -1.61
CA VAL A 62 -5.81 1.63 -2.53
C VAL A 62 -5.52 0.77 -3.75
N GLU A 63 -6.38 -0.19 -4.02
CA GLU A 63 -6.28 -1.10 -5.16
C GLU A 63 -6.82 -0.46 -6.46
N PRO A 64 -6.54 -1.08 -7.63
CA PRO A 64 -7.01 -0.55 -8.92
C PRO A 64 -8.54 -0.46 -9.04
N ASP A 65 -9.25 -1.36 -8.38
CA ASP A 65 -10.72 -1.42 -8.27
C ASP A 65 -11.31 -0.50 -7.20
N ASP A 66 -10.48 0.34 -6.58
CA ASP A 66 -10.82 1.24 -5.48
C ASP A 66 -11.10 0.53 -4.14
N ASP A 67 -10.74 -0.76 -4.02
CA ASP A 67 -10.74 -1.45 -2.73
C ASP A 67 -9.67 -0.88 -1.79
N LEU A 68 -10.03 -0.78 -0.51
CA LEU A 68 -9.22 -0.18 0.54
C LEU A 68 -8.74 -1.25 1.52
N HIS A 69 -7.43 -1.42 1.58
CA HIS A 69 -6.79 -2.26 2.59
C HIS A 69 -6.09 -1.38 3.62
N MET A 70 -6.31 -1.66 4.90
CA MET A 70 -5.66 -0.95 6.00
C MET A 70 -4.91 -1.93 6.88
N PHE A 71 -3.68 -1.58 7.23
CA PHE A 71 -2.80 -2.40 8.06
C PHE A 71 -2.32 -1.56 9.22
N ASP A 72 -2.56 -2.04 10.44
CA ASP A 72 -1.95 -1.44 11.62
C ASP A 72 -0.56 -2.07 11.80
N VAL A 73 0.46 -1.21 11.72
CA VAL A 73 1.86 -1.60 11.73
C VAL A 73 2.63 -0.93 12.86
N ASN A 74 3.67 -1.61 13.32
CA ASN A 74 4.65 -1.06 14.24
C ASN A 74 5.75 -0.29 13.50
N ASP A 75 6.80 0.09 14.22
CA ASP A 75 7.99 0.69 13.63
C ASP A 75 8.65 -0.23 12.60
N GLY A 76 9.28 0.39 11.61
CA GLY A 76 9.91 -0.33 10.51
C GLY A 76 10.52 0.61 9.48
N PHE A 77 10.61 0.11 8.26
CA PHE A 77 11.10 0.88 7.12
C PHE A 77 10.32 0.57 5.86
N ILE A 78 10.39 1.50 4.91
CA ILE A 78 9.88 1.30 3.56
C ILE A 78 11.00 1.44 2.56
N SER A 79 10.95 0.66 1.49
CA SER A 79 11.74 0.89 0.29
C SER A 79 10.84 0.95 -0.92
N PHE A 80 11.02 1.98 -1.75
CA PHE A 80 10.43 2.05 -3.07
C PHE A 80 11.55 2.06 -4.10
N ASP A 81 11.50 1.13 -5.04
CA ASP A 81 12.39 1.09 -6.19
C ASP A 81 11.73 0.32 -7.33
N SER A 82 12.07 0.63 -8.58
CA SER A 82 11.59 -0.12 -9.75
C SER A 82 10.06 -0.33 -9.76
N ASN A 83 9.31 0.70 -9.35
CA ASN A 83 7.85 0.70 -9.20
C ASN A 83 7.31 -0.41 -8.26
N LYS A 84 8.10 -0.74 -7.24
CA LYS A 84 7.78 -1.71 -6.20
C LYS A 84 8.01 -1.09 -4.83
N LEU A 85 6.94 -1.00 -4.04
CA LEU A 85 6.96 -0.65 -2.63
C LEU A 85 7.12 -1.92 -1.78
N THR A 86 8.06 -1.88 -0.84
CA THR A 86 8.17 -2.87 0.24
C THR A 86 8.04 -2.14 1.57
N VAL A 87 7.13 -2.63 2.42
CA VAL A 87 6.94 -2.17 3.80
C VAL A 87 7.38 -3.30 4.71
N ALA A 88 8.44 -3.09 5.48
CA ALA A 88 9.01 -4.08 6.39
C ALA A 88 8.91 -3.57 7.82
N VAL A 89 8.20 -4.32 8.67
CA VAL A 89 7.85 -3.92 10.04
C VAL A 89 8.13 -5.04 11.03
N GLU A 90 8.28 -4.70 12.31
CA GLU A 90 8.45 -5.74 13.35
C GLU A 90 7.19 -6.60 13.50
N ARG A 91 6.03 -5.95 13.56
CA ARG A 91 4.71 -6.58 13.61
C ARG A 91 3.77 -5.81 12.70
N GLY A 92 2.91 -6.54 12.00
CA GLY A 92 1.84 -6.01 11.18
C GLY A 92 0.66 -6.97 11.24
N HIS A 93 -0.54 -6.44 11.34
CA HIS A 93 -1.76 -7.23 11.18
C HIS A 93 -2.73 -6.47 10.29
N ASP A 94 -3.47 -7.23 9.52
CA ASP A 94 -4.50 -6.68 8.65
C ASP A 94 -5.69 -6.20 9.49
N VAL A 95 -6.21 -5.03 9.11
CA VAL A 95 -7.46 -4.48 9.63
C VAL A 95 -8.35 -4.17 8.44
N VAL A 96 -9.05 -5.18 7.94
CA VAL A 96 -10.04 -5.00 6.88
C VAL A 96 -11.12 -4.01 7.32
N TYR A 97 -11.20 -2.88 6.63
CA TYR A 97 -12.41 -2.07 6.56
C TYR A 97 -12.93 -2.14 5.14
N THR A 98 -13.90 -3.01 4.88
CA THR A 98 -14.71 -2.92 3.67
C THR A 98 -15.64 -1.73 3.85
N THR A 99 -15.36 -0.61 3.18
CA THR A 99 -16.39 0.43 3.03
C THR A 99 -17.51 -0.19 2.20
N THR A 100 -18.57 -0.58 2.90
CA THR A 100 -19.86 -0.92 2.32
C THR A 100 -20.59 0.38 2.01
N GLU A 101 -21.10 0.47 0.79
CA GLU A 101 -22.16 1.36 0.31
C GLU A 101 -21.90 2.87 0.17
N GLN A 102 -21.99 3.27 -1.10
CA GLN A 102 -22.40 4.58 -1.58
C GLN A 102 -23.62 5.10 -0.80
N GLN A 103 -23.58 6.37 -0.40
CA GLN A 103 -24.74 7.12 0.06
C GLN A 103 -25.06 8.21 -0.96
#